data_AF-A0A0R3SJV0-F1
#
_entry.id   AF-A0A0R3SJV0-F1
#
_cell.length_a   1.000
_cell.length_b   1.000
_cell.length_c   1.000
_cell.angle_alpha   90.00
_cell.angle_beta   90.00
_cell.angle_gamma   90.00
#
_symmetry.space_group_name_H-M   'P 1'
#
loop_
_entity.id
_entity.type
_entity.pdbx_description
1 polymer ?
#
loop_
_entity_poly.entity_id
_entity_poly.type
_entity_poly.pdbx_seq_one_letter_code
_entity_poly.pdbx_strand_id
1 'polypeptide(L)'
;MTQENRLMTLKQIEASVRTGMSHQDQTVNRRNDRWLYADPTEVSIVMWTKFPATVMAYSIVRSKGHVMTPLFFPQSLRVNADGYVETLQTIVKPWIDSAASERPYVF
;
A
#
# COMPACT_ATOMS: atom_id res chain seq x y z
N MET A 1 5.22 29.55 10.72
CA MET A 1 5.52 29.11 9.34
C MET A 1 4.29 29.36 8.48
N THR A 2 4.35 30.40 7.65
CA THR A 2 3.22 31.00 6.92
C THR A 2 2.85 30.18 5.68
N GLN A 3 1.59 30.22 5.24
CA GLN A 3 1.07 29.44 4.08
C GLN A 3 1.92 29.58 2.80
N GLU A 4 2.61 30.70 2.63
CA GLU A 4 3.51 30.98 1.51
C GLU A 4 4.68 29.99 1.42
N ASN A 5 5.19 29.50 2.55
CA ASN A 5 6.25 28.50 2.56
C ASN A 5 5.74 27.15 2.04
N ARG A 6 4.49 26.77 2.32
CA ARG A 6 3.86 25.55 1.78
C ARG A 6 3.65 25.62 0.28
N LEU A 7 3.22 26.78 -0.23
CA LEU A 7 3.06 27.02 -1.66
C LEU A 7 4.39 26.96 -2.43
N MET A 8 5.48 27.49 -1.85
CA MET A 8 6.82 27.37 -2.42
C MET A 8 7.32 25.92 -2.48
N THR A 9 7.08 25.13 -1.42
CA THR A 9 7.48 23.71 -1.40
C THR A 9 6.71 22.88 -2.43
N LEU A 10 5.40 23.12 -2.57
CA LEU A 10 4.58 22.43 -3.57
C LEU A 10 5.05 22.74 -5.01
N LYS A 11 5.35 24.01 -5.31
CA LYS A 11 5.89 24.41 -6.62
C LYS A 11 7.24 23.76 -6.91
N GLN A 12 8.10 23.62 -5.90
CA GLN A 12 9.39 22.95 -6.03
C GLN A 12 9.25 21.45 -6.27
N ILE A 13 8.27 20.80 -5.62
CA ILE A 13 7.95 19.39 -5.84
C ILE A 13 7.42 19.17 -7.26
N GLU A 14 6.49 20.00 -7.73
CA GLU A 14 5.95 19.92 -9.11
C GLU A 14 7.04 20.12 -10.17
N ALA A 15 7.96 21.07 -9.95
CA ALA A 15 9.09 21.28 -10.83
C ALA A 15 10.03 20.08 -10.85
N SER A 16 10.29 19.45 -9.69
CA SER A 16 11.16 18.28 -9.59
C SER A 16 10.54 17.04 -10.27
N VAL A 17 9.22 16.85 -10.13
CA VAL A 17 8.48 15.77 -10.81
C VAL A 17 8.50 15.94 -12.33
N ARG A 18 8.35 17.18 -12.85
CA ARG A 18 8.48 17.44 -14.29
C ARG A 18 9.88 17.19 -14.83
N THR A 19 10.91 17.47 -14.03
CA THR A 19 12.31 17.34 -14.44
C THR A 19 12.79 15.89 -14.39
N GLY A 20 12.15 15.03 -13.58
CA GLY A 20 12.46 13.60 -13.48
C GLY A 20 11.85 12.71 -14.57
N MET A 21 11.00 13.23 -15.46
CA MET A 21 10.44 12.45 -16.56
C MET A 21 11.42 12.35 -17.72
N SER A 22 11.79 11.13 -18.10
CA SER A 22 12.62 10.88 -19.29
C SER A 22 11.92 11.41 -20.55
N HIS A 23 12.71 11.85 -21.55
CA HIS A 23 12.15 12.35 -22.80
C HIS A 23 11.33 11.27 -23.55
N GLN A 24 11.69 10.00 -23.35
CA GLN A 24 10.89 8.87 -23.85
C GLN A 24 9.53 8.77 -23.14
N ASP A 25 9.48 8.91 -21.81
CA ASP A 25 8.23 8.89 -21.05
C ASP A 25 7.31 10.04 -21.44
N GLN A 26 7.86 11.24 -21.68
CA GLN A 26 7.08 12.38 -22.20
C GLN A 26 6.48 12.08 -23.58
N THR A 27 7.24 11.43 -24.45
CA THR A 27 6.82 11.14 -25.82
C THR A 27 5.73 10.05 -25.86
N VAL A 28 5.84 9.05 -25.00
CA VAL A 28 4.85 7.96 -24.85
C VAL A 28 3.57 8.47 -24.18
N ASN A 29 3.66 9.26 -23.10
CA ASN A 29 2.47 9.78 -22.41
C ASN A 29 1.72 10.85 -23.21
N ARG A 30 2.39 11.64 -24.06
CA ARG A 30 1.71 12.61 -24.94
C ARG A 30 0.64 11.96 -25.84
N ARG A 31 0.78 10.68 -26.16
CA ARG A 31 -0.21 9.93 -26.96
C ARG A 31 -1.39 9.43 -26.13
N ASN A 32 -1.23 9.25 -24.83
CA ASN A 32 -2.29 8.78 -23.95
C ASN A 32 -3.24 9.93 -23.53
N ASP A 33 -2.73 11.17 -23.49
CA ASP A 33 -3.52 12.35 -23.11
C ASP A 33 -4.54 12.78 -24.18
N ARG A 34 -4.39 12.34 -25.43
CA ARG A 34 -5.16 12.88 -26.57
C ARG A 34 -6.56 12.28 -26.73
N TRP A 35 -6.89 11.16 -26.07
CA TRP A 35 -8.10 10.40 -26.41
C TRP A 35 -9.27 10.47 -25.42
N LEU A 36 -9.14 11.17 -24.30
CA LEU A 36 -10.15 11.06 -23.24
C LEU A 36 -10.88 12.36 -22.89
N TYR A 37 -10.24 13.55 -22.93
CA TYR A 37 -10.90 14.82 -22.57
C TYR A 37 -10.27 16.04 -23.28
N ALA A 38 -11.05 17.11 -23.44
CA ALA A 38 -10.60 18.35 -24.11
C ALA A 38 -9.87 19.30 -23.15
N ASP A 39 -10.23 19.26 -21.86
CA ASP A 39 -9.60 20.03 -20.79
C ASP A 39 -9.00 19.09 -19.73
N PRO A 40 -7.70 19.21 -19.37
CA PRO A 40 -7.07 18.43 -18.31
C PRO A 40 -7.77 18.52 -16.94
N THR A 41 -8.52 19.59 -16.68
CA THR A 41 -9.30 19.76 -15.44
C THR A 41 -10.54 18.87 -15.37
N GLU A 42 -10.99 18.32 -16.49
CA GLU A 42 -12.10 17.35 -16.57
C GLU A 42 -11.66 15.94 -16.15
N VAL A 43 -10.35 15.70 -16.05
CA VAL A 43 -9.79 14.43 -15.59
C VAL A 43 -9.53 14.53 -14.09
N SER A 44 -10.27 13.75 -13.30
CA SER A 44 -9.93 13.54 -11.90
C SER A 44 -8.51 12.98 -11.81
N ILE A 45 -7.59 13.73 -11.19
CA ILE A 45 -6.22 13.28 -10.98
C ILE A 45 -6.24 12.14 -9.96
N VAL A 46 -6.37 10.91 -10.44
CA VAL A 46 -6.18 9.73 -9.61
C VAL A 46 -4.72 9.35 -9.70
N MET A 47 -3.98 9.53 -8.60
CA MET A 47 -2.57 9.13 -8.51
C MET A 47 -2.46 7.59 -8.53
N TRP A 48 -2.50 7.00 -9.72
CA TRP A 48 -2.11 5.61 -9.92
C TRP A 48 -0.61 5.55 -10.16
N THR A 49 0.13 4.95 -9.23
CA THR A 49 1.53 4.61 -9.50
C THR A 49 1.57 3.46 -10.51
N LYS A 50 2.39 3.60 -11.55
CA LYS A 50 2.64 2.56 -12.56
C LYS A 50 3.10 1.23 -11.94
N PHE A 51 3.70 1.30 -10.75
CA PHE A 51 4.10 0.15 -9.94
C PHE A 51 3.55 0.33 -8.53
N PRO A 52 2.34 -0.18 -8.24
CA PRO A 52 1.81 -0.12 -6.89
C PRO A 52 2.73 -0.91 -5.95
N ALA A 53 3.10 -0.28 -4.84
CA ALA A 53 3.73 -0.98 -3.75
C ALA A 53 2.75 -2.05 -3.26
N THR A 54 3.15 -3.33 -3.37
CA THR A 54 2.37 -4.44 -2.84
C THR A 54 2.87 -4.76 -1.44
N VAL A 55 1.94 -4.97 -0.53
CA VAL A 55 2.23 -5.37 0.84
C VAL A 55 1.58 -6.73 1.07
N MET A 56 2.31 -7.63 1.71
CA MET A 56 1.75 -8.90 2.16
C MET A 56 1.31 -8.74 3.61
N ALA A 57 0.04 -9.00 3.88
CA ALA A 57 -0.54 -8.93 5.21
C ALA A 57 -1.18 -10.27 5.58
N TYR A 58 -1.11 -10.63 6.86
CA TYR A 58 -1.72 -11.82 7.42
C TYR A 58 -2.58 -11.45 8.62
N SER A 59 -3.83 -11.88 8.62
CA SER A 59 -4.75 -11.70 9.74
C SER A 59 -5.65 -12.92 9.89
N ILE A 60 -6.18 -13.10 11.10
CA ILE A 60 -7.09 -14.18 11.43
C ILE A 60 -8.40 -13.56 11.88
N VAL A 61 -9.50 -14.14 11.39
CA VAL A 61 -10.85 -13.71 11.74
C VAL A 61 -11.56 -14.86 12.43
N ARG A 62 -12.09 -14.59 13.61
CA ARG A 62 -12.96 -15.51 14.34
C ARG A 62 -14.41 -15.29 13.92
N SER A 63 -15.22 -16.35 13.93
CA SER A 63 -16.66 -16.31 13.61
C SER A 63 -17.46 -15.27 14.41
N LYS A 64 -17.03 -14.94 15.63
CA LYS A 64 -17.62 -13.87 16.47
C LYS A 64 -17.13 -12.46 16.11
N GLY A 65 -16.62 -12.25 14.90
CA GLY A 65 -16.17 -10.95 14.41
C GLY A 65 -14.90 -10.40 15.07
N HIS A 66 -14.17 -11.20 15.84
CA HIS A 66 -12.89 -10.78 16.41
C HIS A 66 -11.80 -10.95 15.35
N VAL A 67 -11.10 -9.87 15.05
CA VAL A 67 -10.05 -9.81 14.03
C VAL A 67 -8.72 -9.60 14.72
N MET A 68 -7.73 -10.44 14.41
CA MET A 68 -6.35 -10.23 14.81
C MET A 68 -5.80 -9.00 14.10
N THR A 69 -5.04 -8.15 14.81
CA THR A 69 -4.31 -7.05 14.17
C THR A 69 -3.48 -7.59 13.01
N PRO A 70 -3.61 -7.05 11.78
CA PRO A 70 -2.89 -7.58 10.63
C PRO A 70 -1.38 -7.50 10.83
N LEU A 71 -0.69 -8.62 10.62
CA LEU A 71 0.75 -8.68 10.53
C LEU A 71 1.18 -8.28 9.12
N PHE A 72 2.04 -7.27 9.01
CA PHE A 72 2.60 -6.85 7.73
C PHE A 72 3.99 -7.44 7.56
N PHE A 73 4.20 -8.19 6.48
CA PHE A 73 5.52 -8.69 6.14
C PHE A 73 6.33 -7.62 5.40
N PRO A 74 7.64 -7.50 5.67
CA PRO A 74 8.52 -6.62 4.92
C PRO A 74 8.44 -6.88 3.43
N GLN A 75 8.51 -5.80 2.64
CA GLN A 75 8.59 -5.90 1.18
C GLN A 75 9.78 -6.79 0.80
N SER A 76 9.58 -7.71 -0.15
CA SER A 76 10.52 -8.77 -0.58
C SER A 76 10.67 -10.01 0.30
N LEU A 77 10.05 -10.06 1.49
CA LEU A 77 10.02 -11.29 2.28
C LEU A 77 9.09 -12.32 1.60
N ARG A 78 9.65 -13.44 1.17
CA ARG A 78 8.86 -14.60 0.75
C ARG A 78 8.53 -15.43 1.97
N VAL A 79 7.26 -15.46 2.36
CA VAL A 79 6.77 -16.40 3.38
C VAL A 79 6.94 -17.81 2.82
N ASN A 80 7.91 -18.54 3.37
CA ASN A 80 8.11 -19.96 3.11
C ASN A 80 7.44 -20.78 4.22
N ALA A 81 7.50 -22.11 4.13
CA ALA A 81 6.87 -22.99 5.11
C ALA A 81 7.38 -22.73 6.53
N ASP A 82 8.69 -22.56 6.70
CA ASP A 82 9.30 -22.34 8.01
C ASP A 82 8.86 -21.00 8.63
N GLY A 83 8.91 -19.92 7.87
CA GLY A 83 8.45 -18.60 8.33
C GLY A 83 6.95 -18.55 8.59
N TYR A 84 6.17 -19.35 7.86
CA TYR A 84 4.75 -19.52 8.16
C TYR A 84 4.53 -20.26 9.48
N VAL A 85 5.23 -21.38 9.72
CA VAL A 85 5.16 -22.13 10.99
C VAL A 85 5.62 -21.28 12.17
N GLU A 86 6.70 -20.52 12.00
CA GLU A 86 7.20 -19.60 13.03
C GLU A 86 6.15 -18.53 13.36
N THR A 87 5.53 -17.91 12.35
CA THR A 87 4.44 -16.93 12.54
C THR A 87 3.26 -17.56 13.28
N LEU A 88 2.91 -18.80 12.94
CA LEU A 88 1.84 -19.53 13.60
C LEU A 88 2.14 -19.77 15.08
N GLN A 89 3.35 -20.20 15.40
CA GLN A 89 3.74 -20.52 16.78
C GLN A 89 3.93 -19.28 17.66
N THR A 90 4.50 -18.21 17.11
CA THR A 90 4.94 -17.04 17.88
C THR A 90 3.86 -15.97 18.02
N ILE A 91 3.00 -15.80 17.00
CA ILE A 91 2.01 -14.70 16.96
C ILE A 91 0.60 -15.27 17.03
N VAL A 92 0.27 -16.19 16.13
CA VAL A 92 -1.11 -16.69 15.97
C VAL A 92 -1.56 -17.49 17.17
N LYS A 93 -0.79 -18.51 17.56
CA LYS A 93 -1.19 -19.41 18.63
C LYS A 93 -1.41 -18.66 19.96
N PRO A 94 -0.51 -17.77 20.41
CA PRO A 94 -0.76 -16.96 21.61
C PRO A 94 -1.98 -16.04 21.48
N TRP A 95 -2.21 -15.47 20.30
CA TRP A 95 -3.41 -14.65 20.06
C TRP A 95 -4.70 -15.48 20.15
N ILE A 96 -4.74 -16.66 19.53
CA ILE A 96 -5.90 -17.55 19.62
C ILE A 96 -6.09 -18.03 21.06
N ASP A 97 -5.03 -18.44 21.76
CA ASP A 97 -5.11 -18.88 23.16
C ASP A 97 -5.70 -17.77 24.05
N SER A 98 -5.28 -16.53 23.86
CA SER A 98 -5.86 -15.36 24.53
C SER A 98 -7.33 -15.12 24.15
N ALA A 99 -7.67 -15.22 22.87
CA ALA A 99 -9.02 -14.94 22.37
C ALA A 99 -10.02 -16.08 22.66
N ALA A 100 -9.54 -17.31 22.79
CA ALA A 100 -10.35 -18.49 23.06
C ALA A 100 -10.71 -18.60 24.55
N SER A 101 -9.92 -17.99 25.45
CA SER A 101 -10.12 -18.06 26.91
C SER A 101 -10.30 -19.50 27.37
N GLU A 102 -9.33 -20.36 27.02
CA GLU A 102 -9.28 -21.81 27.33
C GLU A 102 -10.35 -22.69 26.66
N ARG A 103 -11.18 -22.12 25.79
CA ARG A 103 -12.14 -22.91 25.01
C ARG A 103 -11.42 -23.72 23.93
N PRO A 104 -11.87 -24.96 23.67
CA PRO A 104 -11.32 -25.73 22.56
C PRO A 104 -11.57 -25.00 21.23
N TYR A 105 -10.54 -24.97 20.39
CA TYR A 105 -10.58 -24.43 19.05
C TYR A 105 -9.85 -25.37 18.09
N VAL A 106 -10.18 -25.26 16.81
CA VAL A 106 -9.49 -25.95 15.71
C VAL A 106 -8.79 -24.87 14.89
N PHE A 107 -7.51 -25.08 14.62
CA PHE A 107 -6.64 -24.20 13.84
C PHE A 107 -5.98 -25.03 12.74
#